data_AF-E0VJL4-F1
#
_entry.id   AF-E0VJL4-F1
#
_cell.length_a   1.000
_cell.length_b   1.000
_cell.length_c   1.000
_cell.angle_alpha   90.00
_cell.angle_beta   90.00
_cell.angle_gamma   90.00
#
_symmetry.space_group_name_H-M   'P 1'
#
loop_
_entity.id
_entity.type
_entity.pdbx_description
1 polymer ?
#
loop_
_entity_poly.entity_id
_entity_poly.type
_entity_poly.pdbx_seq_one_letter_code
_entity_poly.pdbx_strand_id
1 'polypeptide(L)'
;MDKEEVVTIIRSIISSSQAPLKISQINNDFKKHTGISIPFFEFKNLVEFFQSIPETVKLTGNPTDYYVGLVISKKSAHIVSLVEKQKKNRKTTKFDSFKYVKPCSLTSRKFENRYVGIIVITKFIR
;
A
#
# COMPACT_ATOMS: atom_id res chain seq x y z
N MET A 1 -17.15 13.90 8.23
CA MET A 1 -15.71 14.06 8.00
C MET A 1 -15.52 15.41 7.35
N ASP A 2 -14.73 16.24 7.99
CA ASP A 2 -14.44 17.58 7.48
C ASP A 2 -13.41 17.49 6.36
N LYS A 3 -13.42 18.46 5.44
CA LYS A 3 -12.53 18.49 4.28
C LYS A 3 -11.05 18.33 4.68
N GLU A 4 -10.64 18.99 5.76
CA GLU A 4 -9.25 18.96 6.25
C GLU A 4 -8.84 17.59 6.78
N GLU A 5 -9.75 16.88 7.44
CA GLU A 5 -9.54 15.53 7.94
C GLU A 5 -9.33 14.57 6.76
N VAL A 6 -10.18 14.66 5.74
CA VAL A 6 -10.05 13.88 4.50
C VAL A 6 -8.71 14.14 3.82
N VAL A 7 -8.31 15.41 3.70
CA VAL A 7 -7.01 15.79 3.10
C VAL A 7 -5.83 15.23 3.91
N THR A 8 -5.94 15.21 5.24
CA THR A 8 -4.88 14.67 6.12
C THR A 8 -4.71 13.17 5.92
N ILE A 9 -5.81 12.43 5.83
CA ILE A 9 -5.79 10.99 5.56
C ILE A 9 -5.27 10.70 4.14
N ILE A 10 -5.71 11.46 3.15
CA ILE A 10 -5.19 11.33 1.78
C ILE A 10 -3.68 11.61 1.74
N ARG A 11 -3.22 12.64 2.45
CA ARG A 11 -1.79 12.96 2.57
C ARG A 11 -1.02 11.80 3.21
N SER A 12 -1.54 11.17 4.26
CA SER A 12 -0.87 10.02 4.88
C SER A 12 -0.76 8.84 3.91
N ILE A 13 -1.83 8.50 3.21
CA ILE A 13 -1.88 7.44 2.20
C ILE A 13 -0.83 7.69 1.11
N ILE A 14 -0.85 8.88 0.49
CA ILE A 14 0.08 9.21 -0.60
C ILE A 14 1.52 9.24 -0.09
N SER A 15 1.77 9.82 1.10
CA SER A 15 3.11 9.92 1.68
C SER A 15 3.75 8.56 2.00
N SER A 16 2.93 7.54 2.27
CA SER A 16 3.39 6.18 2.50
C SER A 16 3.79 5.44 1.22
N SER A 17 3.35 5.93 0.06
CA SER A 17 3.66 5.34 -1.24
C SER A 17 4.92 5.95 -1.85
N GLN A 18 5.77 5.08 -2.40
CA GLN A 18 6.95 5.48 -3.16
C GLN A 18 6.64 6.03 -4.56
N ALA A 19 5.46 5.71 -5.11
CA ALA A 19 5.06 6.08 -6.45
C ALA A 19 3.73 6.84 -6.45
N PRO A 20 3.49 7.71 -7.45
CA PRO A 20 2.17 8.31 -7.66
C PRO A 20 1.11 7.23 -7.78
N LEU A 21 -0.02 7.43 -7.10
CA LEU A 21 -1.11 6.47 -7.04
C LEU A 21 -2.22 6.83 -8.02
N LYS A 22 -2.89 5.84 -8.58
CA LYS A 22 -4.11 6.08 -9.35
C LYS A 22 -5.22 6.55 -8.41
N ILE A 23 -6.14 7.39 -8.91
CA ILE A 23 -7.32 7.84 -8.16
C ILE A 23 -8.13 6.64 -7.61
N SER A 24 -8.29 5.59 -8.40
CA SER A 24 -8.99 4.36 -7.99
C SER A 24 -8.29 3.63 -6.83
N GLN A 25 -6.95 3.61 -6.81
CA GLN A 25 -6.18 3.05 -5.71
C GLN A 25 -6.37 3.87 -4.44
N ILE A 26 -6.30 5.20 -4.54
CA ILE A 26 -6.49 6.09 -3.40
C ILE A 26 -7.87 5.91 -2.79
N ASN A 27 -8.93 5.83 -3.59
CA ASN A 27 -10.28 5.62 -3.06
C ASN A 27 -10.40 4.27 -2.32
N ASN A 28 -9.77 3.21 -2.84
CA ASN A 28 -9.74 1.92 -2.18
C ASN A 28 -8.95 1.95 -0.87
N ASP A 29 -7.79 2.59 -0.85
CA ASP A 29 -6.93 2.65 0.33
C ASP A 29 -7.51 3.59 1.40
N PHE A 30 -8.15 4.67 0.98
CA PHE A 30 -8.95 5.52 1.88
C PHE A 30 -10.06 4.71 2.52
N LYS A 31 -10.83 3.96 1.72
CA LYS A 31 -11.89 3.10 2.23
C LYS A 31 -11.38 2.01 3.17
N LYS A 32 -10.19 1.44 2.93
CA LYS A 32 -9.56 0.50 3.88
C LYS A 32 -9.16 1.18 5.20
N HIS A 33 -8.72 2.42 5.14
CA HIS A 33 -8.26 3.17 6.32
C HIS A 33 -9.42 3.68 7.18
N THR A 34 -10.51 4.16 6.56
CA THR A 34 -11.63 4.82 7.26
C THR A 34 -12.89 3.96 7.33
N GLY A 35 -12.99 2.91 6.52
CA GLY A 35 -14.19 2.10 6.35
C GLY A 35 -15.21 2.67 5.35
N ILE A 36 -15.03 3.91 4.88
CA ILE A 36 -16.00 4.63 4.04
C ILE A 36 -15.32 5.15 2.76
N SER A 37 -16.05 5.25 1.65
CA SER A 37 -15.54 5.91 0.45
C SER A 37 -15.24 7.39 0.68
N ILE A 38 -14.35 7.97 -0.13
CA ILE A 38 -14.03 9.40 -0.03
C ILE A 38 -15.32 10.22 -0.19
N PRO A 39 -15.65 11.12 0.75
CA PRO A 39 -16.80 12.00 0.61
C PRO A 39 -16.44 13.15 -0.34
N PHE A 40 -17.01 13.14 -1.55
CA PHE A 40 -16.80 14.18 -2.58
C PHE A 40 -18.08 14.96 -2.91
N PHE A 41 -19.02 15.06 -1.97
CA PHE A 41 -20.40 15.53 -2.23
C PHE A 41 -20.51 16.94 -2.86
N GLU A 42 -19.53 17.80 -2.62
CA GLU A 42 -19.47 19.16 -3.20
C GLU A 42 -18.86 19.22 -4.61
N PHE A 43 -18.36 18.08 -5.11
CA PHE A 43 -17.65 17.97 -6.38
C PHE A 43 -18.34 16.96 -7.29
N LYS A 44 -18.29 17.17 -8.59
CA LYS A 44 -18.91 16.25 -9.55
C LYS A 44 -18.13 14.95 -9.65
N ASN A 45 -16.81 15.02 -9.49
CA ASN A 45 -15.89 13.91 -9.64
C ASN A 45 -14.74 13.99 -8.63
N LEU A 46 -14.12 12.85 -8.32
CA LEU A 46 -12.90 12.80 -7.51
C LEU A 46 -11.76 13.64 -8.09
N VAL A 47 -11.66 13.73 -9.42
CA VAL A 47 -10.64 14.56 -10.09
C VAL A 47 -10.79 16.02 -9.70
N GLU A 48 -12.02 16.54 -9.71
CA GLU A 48 -12.33 17.94 -9.35
C GLU A 48 -12.03 18.21 -7.87
N PHE A 49 -12.34 17.24 -6.99
CA PHE A 49 -11.94 17.30 -5.59
C PHE A 49 -10.41 17.45 -5.44
N PHE A 50 -9.61 16.64 -6.13
CA PHE A 50 -8.14 16.74 -6.08
C PHE A 50 -7.61 18.04 -6.72
N GLN A 51 -8.27 18.57 -7.75
CA GLN A 51 -7.95 19.88 -8.33
C GLN A 51 -8.20 21.03 -7.36
N SER A 52 -9.17 20.88 -6.45
CA SER A 52 -9.47 21.90 -5.42
C SER A 52 -8.42 22.02 -4.32
N ILE A 53 -7.44 21.09 -4.25
CA ILE A 53 -6.41 21.02 -3.20
C ILE A 53 -4.98 21.00 -3.77
N PRO A 54 -4.60 21.98 -4.62
CA PRO A 54 -3.31 21.99 -5.31
C PRO A 54 -2.11 22.09 -4.35
N GLU A 55 -2.31 22.65 -3.15
CA GLU A 55 -1.27 22.77 -2.12
C GLU A 55 -0.80 21.42 -1.57
N THR A 56 -1.67 20.41 -1.59
CA THR A 56 -1.35 19.09 -1.04
C THR A 56 -0.99 18.12 -2.14
N VAL A 57 -1.72 18.17 -3.26
CA VAL A 57 -1.70 17.11 -4.26
C VAL A 57 -1.43 17.67 -5.64
N LYS A 58 -0.57 16.97 -6.38
CA LYS A 58 -0.34 17.22 -7.81
C LYS A 58 -1.00 16.11 -8.63
N LEU A 59 -1.93 16.50 -9.49
CA LEU A 59 -2.50 15.63 -10.50
C LEU A 59 -1.63 15.59 -11.75
N THR A 60 -1.44 14.39 -12.30
CA THR A 60 -0.71 14.14 -13.53
C THR A 60 -1.41 13.06 -14.34
N GLY A 61 -1.24 13.06 -15.66
CA GLY A 61 -1.78 12.03 -16.54
C GLY A 61 -2.89 12.53 -17.47
N ASN A 62 -3.59 11.57 -18.05
CA ASN A 62 -4.61 11.79 -19.07
C ASN A 62 -6.01 11.57 -18.48
N PRO A 63 -7.08 12.01 -19.15
CA PRO A 63 -8.47 11.84 -18.69
C PRO A 63 -8.84 10.40 -18.26
N THR A 64 -8.22 9.40 -18.89
CA THR A 64 -8.45 7.97 -18.61
C THR A 64 -7.63 7.44 -17.43
N ASP A 65 -6.43 7.98 -17.20
CA ASP A 65 -5.47 7.50 -16.19
C ASP A 65 -4.85 8.68 -15.46
N TYR A 66 -5.55 9.15 -14.43
CA TYR A 66 -5.03 10.18 -13.51
C TYR A 66 -4.22 9.54 -12.38
N TYR A 67 -3.01 10.06 -12.23
CA TYR A 67 -2.10 9.77 -11.13
C TYR A 67 -1.97 10.97 -10.20
N VAL A 68 -1.84 10.65 -8.93
CA VAL A 68 -1.90 11.60 -7.83
C VAL A 68 -0.60 11.49 -7.05
N GLY A 69 0.15 12.59 -6.99
CA GLY A 69 1.41 12.70 -6.25
C GLY A 69 1.33 13.75 -5.14
N LEU A 70 2.20 13.64 -4.14
CA LEU A 70 2.32 14.61 -3.05
C LEU A 70 3.13 15.82 -3.51
N VAL A 71 2.68 17.03 -3.18
CA VAL A 71 3.50 18.24 -3.31
C VAL A 71 4.52 18.26 -2.15
N ILE A 72 5.81 18.28 -2.50
CA ILE A 72 6.90 18.20 -1.52
C ILE A 72 7.13 19.58 -0.90
N SER A 73 6.89 19.68 0.40
CA SER A 73 7.26 20.84 1.21
C SER A 73 8.64 20.66 1.85
N LYS A 74 9.27 21.76 2.29
CA LYS A 74 10.56 21.70 3.02
C LYS A 74 10.51 20.75 4.24
N LYS A 75 9.37 20.70 4.94
CA LYS A 75 9.17 19.86 6.14
C LYS A 75 9.02 18.38 5.78
N SER A 76 8.33 18.07 4.68
CA SER A 76 8.08 16.69 4.26
C SER A 76 9.17 16.11 3.35
N ALA A 77 10.13 16.93 2.91
CA ALA A 77 11.21 16.53 2.00
C ALA A 77 12.03 15.35 2.52
N HIS A 78 12.39 15.35 3.81
CA HIS A 78 13.16 14.24 4.36
C HIS A 78 12.36 12.93 4.28
N ILE A 79 11.04 12.98 4.56
CA ILE A 79 10.20 11.77 4.62
C ILE A 79 10.12 11.17 3.23
N VAL A 80 9.88 12.01 2.22
CA VAL A 80 9.87 11.58 0.81
C VAL A 80 11.20 10.93 0.44
N SER A 81 12.33 11.52 0.82
CA SER A 81 13.65 10.93 0.54
C SER A 81 13.86 9.56 1.21
N LEU A 82 13.26 9.33 2.38
CA LEU A 82 13.31 8.04 3.07
C LEU A 82 12.43 7.01 2.35
N VAL A 83 11.22 7.41 1.96
CA VAL A 83 10.27 6.56 1.24
C VAL A 83 10.81 6.18 -0.15
N GLU A 84 11.45 7.12 -0.85
CA GLU A 84 12.13 6.88 -2.13
C GLU A 84 13.23 5.83 -2.05
N LYS A 85 13.91 5.72 -0.91
CA LYS A 85 15.00 4.74 -0.70
C LYS A 85 14.50 3.39 -0.20
N GLN A 86 13.20 3.25 0.08
CA GLN A 86 12.65 1.98 0.54
C GLN A 86 12.85 0.87 -0.50
N LYS A 87 13.12 -0.34 0.01
CA LYS A 87 13.34 -1.53 -0.81
C LYS A 87 12.05 -1.86 -1.57
N LYS A 88 12.13 -1.82 -2.90
CA LYS A 88 11.04 -2.28 -3.77
C LYS A 88 10.90 -3.80 -3.63
N ASN A 89 9.74 -4.27 -3.20
CA ASN A 89 9.40 -5.69 -3.27
C ASN A 89 9.18 -6.08 -4.74
N ARG A 90 10.28 -6.43 -5.42
CA ARG A 90 10.22 -7.05 -6.74
C ARG A 90 9.69 -8.46 -6.54
N LYS A 91 8.48 -8.75 -7.05
CA LYS A 91 8.01 -10.14 -7.15
C LYS A 91 8.96 -10.87 -8.08
N THR A 92 9.87 -11.66 -7.50
CA THR A 92 10.68 -12.56 -8.30
C THR A 92 9.75 -13.64 -8.82
N THR A 93 9.34 -13.57 -10.08
CA THR A 93 8.76 -14.71 -10.78
C THR A 93 9.87 -15.72 -11.02
N LYS A 94 10.36 -16.35 -9.95
CA LYS A 94 11.04 -17.63 -10.07
C LYS A 94 9.93 -18.61 -10.39
N PHE A 95 9.71 -18.84 -11.68
CA PHE A 95 9.28 -20.17 -12.08
C PHE A 95 10.43 -21.08 -11.66
N ASP A 96 10.34 -21.62 -10.45
CA ASP A 96 11.22 -22.69 -10.02
C ASP A 96 10.94 -23.85 -10.96
N SER A 97 11.72 -23.98 -12.03
CA SER A 97 12.04 -25.30 -12.54
C SER A 97 12.73 -26.00 -11.38
N PHE A 98 11.96 -26.75 -10.59
CA PHE A 98 12.47 -27.60 -9.52
C PHE A 98 13.53 -28.56 -10.10
N LYS A 99 14.79 -28.12 -10.16
CA LYS A 99 15.92 -29.03 -10.22
C LYS A 99 16.13 -29.49 -8.79
N TYR A 100 15.60 -30.66 -8.48
CA TYR A 100 15.86 -31.37 -7.23
C TYR A 100 17.39 -31.42 -7.00
N VAL A 101 17.87 -30.70 -6.00
CA VAL A 101 19.25 -30.83 -5.53
C VAL A 101 19.25 -31.95 -4.49
N LYS A 102 20.01 -33.02 -4.74
CA LYS A 102 20.15 -34.14 -3.78
C LYS A 102 20.57 -33.57 -2.41
N PRO A 103 19.86 -33.88 -1.31
CA PRO A 103 20.29 -33.45 0.00
C PRO A 103 21.56 -34.22 0.38
N CYS A 104 22.67 -33.51 0.56
CA CYS A 104 23.87 -34.08 1.13
C CYS A 104 23.63 -34.27 2.63
N SER A 105 23.79 -35.50 3.09
CA SER A 105 23.66 -35.94 4.48
C SER A 105 24.66 -35.24 5.41
N LEU A 106 24.30 -35.17 6.71
CA LEU A 106 25.10 -34.78 7.91
C LEU A 106 24.91 -33.30 8.33
N THR A 107 24.56 -32.89 9.56
CA THR A 107 24.28 -33.52 10.87
C THR A 107 23.54 -32.50 11.76
N SER A 108 22.83 -33.01 12.76
CA SER A 108 21.97 -32.31 13.73
C SER A 108 22.64 -31.20 14.56
N ARG A 109 21.95 -30.07 14.76
CA ARG A 109 22.02 -29.33 16.04
C ARG A 109 20.70 -28.62 16.36
N LYS A 110 20.22 -28.95 17.56
CA LYS A 110 18.97 -28.58 18.20
C LYS A 110 18.88 -27.08 18.47
N PHE A 111 17.69 -26.50 18.35
CA PHE A 111 17.22 -25.50 19.31
C PHE A 111 15.75 -25.73 19.59
N GLU A 112 15.45 -25.84 20.88
CA GLU A 112 14.22 -26.37 21.44
C GLU A 112 13.00 -25.45 21.27
N ASN A 113 11.87 -26.16 21.21
CA ASN A 113 10.49 -25.72 21.37
C ASN A 113 10.25 -24.63 22.41
N ARG A 114 9.38 -23.68 22.06
CA ARG A 114 8.32 -23.22 22.99
C ARG A 114 6.96 -23.33 22.29
N TYR A 115 6.18 -24.32 22.71
CA TYR A 115 4.75 -24.46 22.43
C TYR A 115 3.95 -23.40 23.16
N VAL A 116 2.89 -22.87 22.54
CA VAL A 116 1.47 -23.05 22.94
C VAL A 116 0.65 -22.73 21.69
N GLY A 117 0.04 -23.68 20.99
CA GLY A 117 -1.29 -24.25 21.26
C GLY A 117 -2.32 -23.58 20.32
N ILE A 118 -3.30 -24.21 19.68
CA ILE A 118 -3.90 -25.55 19.73
C ILE A 118 -4.51 -25.79 18.33
N ILE A 119 -4.43 -27.03 17.86
CA ILE A 119 -5.13 -27.57 16.70
C ILE A 119 -6.57 -27.88 17.10
N VAL A 120 -7.56 -27.48 16.30
CA VAL A 120 -8.76 -28.32 16.11
C VAL A 120 -9.05 -28.44 14.62
N ILE A 121 -8.68 -29.59 14.10
CA ILE A 121 -9.15 -30.19 12.85
C ILE A 121 -10.58 -30.63 13.09
N THR A 122 -11.48 -30.37 12.15
CA THR A 122 -12.42 -31.41 11.71
C THR A 122 -12.70 -31.25 10.22
N LYS A 123 -12.24 -32.25 9.47
CA LYS A 123 -12.70 -32.59 8.12
C LYS A 123 -13.21 -34.03 8.23
N PHE A 124 -14.50 -34.27 8.05
CA PHE A 124 -15.09 -35.61 7.91
C PHE A 124 -16.45 -35.47 7.17
N ILE A 125 -16.51 -35.78 5.87
CA ILE A 125 -17.16 -36.98 5.26
C ILE A 125 -18.65 -37.04 5.64
N ARG A 126 -19.61 -36.87 4.72
CA ARG A 126 -19.98 -37.80 3.64
C ARG A 126 -20.95 -37.13 2.67
#